data_AF-A0A8J1UCH7-F1
#
_entry.id   AF-A0A8J1UCH7-F1
#
_cell.length_a   1.000
_cell.length_b   1.000
_cell.length_c   1.000
_cell.angle_alpha   90.00
_cell.angle_beta   90.00
_cell.angle_gamma   90.00
#
_symmetry.space_group_name_H-M   'P 1'
#
loop_
_entity.id
_entity.type
_entity.pdbx_description
1 polymer ?
#
loop_
_entity_poly.entity_id
_entity_poly.type
_entity_poly.pdbx_seq_one_letter_code
_entity_poly.pdbx_strand_id
1 'polypeptide(L)'
;MTLTIESPQVYTQMGVAISVTGIAQVKVQGQNKEMLEHACQQFLGKSEQEIRKIAHETLEGHQRAIMGNMTVEEIYKDRKKFSKAVFEVASSDLINMGISVVSYTIKDIRDEEGYLKALGMGRTAQVKRDARIGEAEARRDAGIKEAIAEEQRMAARYANDIDIAKAQRDFELKKAHYDMEVQTKKAESDLAYSLQAAKTKQKIKEEHMQIKVIERSQQIQVQEQEIVRRERELNAQVKKPAEAEKYKLEKLAEANRNRIVLEAQATAESTQVKGEAEAFAIEAKAKAEAEQMAKKADAWKEYQDAAMVDMILETLPKVAAEIAAPLSQAKKITMVSSGKGDVGAAKLTGEVMEVMGRLPEVVEGMTGVNISKSMKMAQRRV
;
A
#
# COMPACT_ATOMS: atom_id res chain seq x y z
N MET A 1 10.70 29.20 -119.04
CA MET A 1 11.46 30.27 -118.35
C MET A 1 10.89 30.47 -116.95
N THR A 2 11.75 30.75 -115.98
CA THR A 2 11.34 31.08 -114.61
C THR A 2 11.46 32.59 -114.42
N LEU A 3 10.39 33.22 -113.94
CA LEU A 3 10.29 34.65 -113.70
C LEU A 3 10.14 34.87 -112.20
N THR A 4 11.01 35.68 -111.61
CA THR A 4 10.79 36.24 -110.28
C THR A 4 10.04 37.55 -110.49
N ILE A 5 8.88 37.70 -109.86
CA ILE A 5 8.04 38.90 -109.95
C ILE A 5 8.07 39.60 -108.60
N GLU A 6 8.51 40.85 -108.59
CA GLU A 6 8.59 41.66 -107.37
C GLU A 6 7.64 42.83 -107.53
N SER A 7 6.65 42.91 -106.63
CA SER A 7 5.73 44.04 -106.57
C SER A 7 5.96 44.78 -105.26
N PRO A 8 6.86 45.79 -105.24
CA PRO A 8 7.12 46.57 -104.04
C PRO A 8 5.98 47.55 -103.77
N GLN A 9 5.71 47.78 -102.47
CA GLN A 9 4.84 48.84 -101.94
C GLN A 9 3.48 48.93 -102.65
N VAL A 10 2.71 47.85 -102.62
CA VAL A 10 1.34 47.82 -103.16
C VAL A 10 0.35 47.95 -102.01
N TYR A 11 -0.57 48.90 -102.14
CA TYR A 11 -1.66 49.08 -101.19
C TYR A 11 -2.74 48.03 -101.42
N THR A 12 -3.07 47.29 -100.36
CA THR A 12 -4.20 46.35 -100.33
C THR A 12 -5.53 47.08 -100.21
N GLN A 13 -6.64 46.33 -100.28
CA GLN A 13 -8.01 46.88 -100.16
C GLN A 13 -8.21 47.77 -98.92
N MET A 14 -7.51 47.46 -97.82
CA MET A 14 -7.59 48.18 -96.54
C MET A 14 -6.53 49.29 -96.39
N GLY A 15 -5.77 49.61 -97.44
CA GLY A 15 -4.76 50.67 -97.43
C GLY A 15 -3.44 50.32 -96.73
N VAL A 16 -3.19 49.04 -96.46
CA VAL A 16 -1.90 48.59 -95.93
C VAL A 16 -0.95 48.27 -97.09
N ALA A 17 0.23 48.89 -97.08
CA ALA A 17 1.27 48.66 -98.08
C ALA A 17 2.03 47.37 -97.79
N ILE A 18 2.04 46.45 -98.75
CA ILE A 18 2.81 45.21 -98.67
C ILE A 18 3.65 45.01 -99.94
N SER A 19 4.76 44.31 -99.78
CA SER A 19 5.67 43.93 -100.85
C SER A 19 5.62 42.42 -101.03
N VAL A 20 5.27 41.94 -102.22
CA VAL A 20 5.14 40.51 -102.51
C VAL A 20 6.12 40.10 -103.60
N THR A 21 6.82 39.00 -103.34
CA THR A 21 7.69 38.35 -104.33
C THR A 21 7.05 37.03 -104.75
N GLY A 22 6.69 36.92 -106.03
CA GLY A 22 6.20 35.69 -106.66
C GLY A 22 7.26 35.03 -107.54
N ILE A 23 7.08 33.74 -107.78
CA ILE A 23 7.82 32.97 -108.79
C ILE A 23 6.79 32.40 -109.75
N ALA A 24 6.91 32.74 -111.03
CA ALA A 24 6.13 32.15 -112.10
C ALA A 24 7.01 31.30 -113.00
N GLN A 25 6.50 30.15 -113.41
CA GLN A 25 7.08 29.38 -114.50
C GLN A 25 6.18 29.54 -115.72
N VAL A 26 6.75 30.06 -116.81
CA VAL A 26 6.01 30.25 -118.07
C VAL A 26 6.71 29.55 -119.22
N LYS A 27 5.94 29.11 -120.19
CA LYS A 27 6.43 28.48 -121.42
C LYS A 27 5.65 29.00 -122.62
N VAL A 28 6.30 29.11 -123.78
CA VAL A 28 5.57 29.31 -125.04
C VAL A 28 4.94 27.98 -125.42
N GLN A 29 3.63 27.98 -125.71
CA GLN A 29 2.90 26.75 -125.97
C GLN A 29 2.94 26.40 -127.46
N GLY A 30 3.71 25.36 -127.81
CA GLY A 30 3.86 24.91 -129.21
C GLY A 30 2.82 23.88 -129.68
N GLN A 31 1.96 23.38 -128.80
CA GLN A 31 0.99 22.34 -129.13
C GLN A 31 -0.30 22.88 -129.77
N ASN A 32 -0.68 24.12 -129.46
CA ASN A 32 -1.85 24.75 -130.07
C ASN A 32 -1.37 25.67 -131.19
N LYS A 33 -1.88 25.45 -132.40
CA LYS A 33 -1.50 26.22 -133.60
C LYS A 33 -1.85 27.71 -133.44
N GLU A 34 -3.00 28.02 -132.86
CA GLU A 34 -3.45 29.41 -132.65
C GLU A 34 -2.54 30.17 -131.66
N MET A 35 -2.21 29.56 -130.51
CA MET A 35 -1.29 30.16 -129.54
C MET A 35 0.11 30.34 -130.11
N LEU A 36 0.56 29.39 -130.93
CA LEU A 36 1.86 29.47 -131.59
C LEU A 36 1.89 30.61 -132.62
N GLU A 37 0.82 30.80 -133.39
CA GLU A 37 0.69 31.92 -134.34
C GLU A 37 0.73 33.28 -133.61
N HIS A 38 -0.01 33.44 -132.51
CA HIS A 38 0.05 34.65 -131.68
C HIS A 38 1.43 34.89 -131.07
N ALA A 39 2.09 33.86 -130.54
CA ALA A 39 3.46 33.96 -130.03
C ALA A 39 4.45 34.38 -131.14
N CYS A 40 4.34 33.79 -132.34
CA CYS A 40 5.16 34.16 -133.48
C CYS A 40 4.90 35.61 -133.90
N GLN A 41 3.64 36.06 -134.00
CA GLN A 41 3.33 37.45 -134.33
C GLN A 41 3.91 38.45 -133.31
N GLN A 42 3.86 38.11 -132.02
CA GLN A 42 4.26 39.02 -130.94
C GLN A 42 5.77 39.02 -130.64
N PHE A 43 6.45 37.89 -130.87
CA PHE A 43 7.82 37.66 -130.43
C PHE A 43 8.82 37.36 -131.56
N LEU A 44 8.39 37.18 -132.81
CA LEU A 44 9.32 36.98 -133.93
C LEU A 44 10.22 38.21 -134.09
N GLY A 45 11.54 37.99 -134.02
CA GLY A 45 12.55 39.06 -134.09
C GLY A 45 12.91 39.71 -132.75
N LYS A 46 12.24 39.34 -131.64
CA LYS A 46 12.61 39.78 -130.29
C LYS A 46 13.61 38.82 -129.63
N SER A 47 14.46 39.36 -128.78
CA SER A 47 15.37 38.57 -127.94
C SER A 47 14.64 37.89 -126.78
N GLU A 48 15.21 36.81 -126.24
CA GLU A 48 14.65 36.11 -125.08
C GLU A 48 14.49 37.06 -123.87
N GLN A 49 15.38 38.03 -123.71
CA GLN A 49 15.31 39.02 -122.62
C GLN A 49 14.08 39.93 -122.75
N GLU A 50 13.72 40.34 -123.97
CA GLU A 50 12.54 41.15 -124.22
C GLU A 50 11.25 40.35 -124.00
N ILE A 51 11.22 39.08 -124.43
CA ILE A 51 10.10 38.17 -124.14
C ILE A 51 9.93 38.01 -122.62
N ARG A 52 11.05 37.82 -121.91
CA ARG A 52 11.08 37.72 -120.45
C ARG A 52 10.56 38.98 -119.78
N LYS A 53 10.91 40.17 -120.30
CA LYS A 53 10.46 41.46 -119.79
C LYS A 53 8.97 41.65 -119.97
N ILE A 54 8.42 41.37 -121.16
CA ILE A 54 6.98 41.47 -121.44
C ILE A 54 6.16 40.56 -120.52
N ALA A 55 6.60 39.29 -120.38
CA ALA A 55 5.93 38.34 -119.50
C ALA A 55 6.02 38.76 -118.02
N HIS A 56 7.16 39.33 -117.59
CA HIS A 56 7.33 39.86 -116.24
C HIS A 56 6.40 41.04 -115.95
N GLU A 57 6.37 42.05 -116.83
CA GLU A 57 5.50 43.24 -116.66
C GLU A 57 4.02 42.86 -116.61
N THR A 58 3.59 41.91 -117.44
CA THR A 58 2.20 41.42 -117.45
C THR A 58 1.84 40.72 -116.14
N LEU A 59 2.70 39.81 -115.66
CA LEU A 59 2.47 39.10 -114.40
C LEU A 59 2.54 40.04 -113.20
N GLU A 60 3.45 41.02 -113.21
CA GLU A 60 3.54 42.04 -112.16
C GLU A 60 2.26 42.88 -112.12
N GLY A 61 1.75 43.32 -113.27
CA GLY A 61 0.49 44.06 -113.37
C GLY A 61 -0.69 43.30 -112.74
N HIS A 62 -0.86 42.03 -113.10
CA HIS A 62 -1.91 41.17 -112.54
C HIS A 62 -1.70 40.90 -111.05
N GLN A 63 -0.47 40.65 -110.62
CA GLN A 63 -0.13 40.49 -109.21
C GLN A 63 -0.53 41.74 -108.40
N ARG A 64 -0.17 42.94 -108.89
CA ARG A 64 -0.54 44.22 -108.25
C ARG A 64 -2.06 44.43 -108.20
N ALA A 65 -2.78 44.08 -109.27
CA ALA A 65 -4.23 44.20 -109.32
C ALA A 65 -4.94 43.30 -108.29
N ILE A 66 -4.51 42.03 -108.18
CA ILE A 66 -5.06 41.10 -107.18
C ILE A 66 -4.72 41.55 -105.76
N MET A 67 -3.50 42.07 -105.53
CA MET A 67 -3.12 42.62 -104.24
C MET A 67 -4.02 43.80 -103.81
N GLY A 68 -4.43 44.65 -104.75
CA GLY A 68 -5.34 45.77 -104.47
C GLY A 68 -6.76 45.35 -104.10
N ASN A 69 -7.23 44.19 -104.56
CA ASN A 69 -8.59 43.70 -104.30
C ASN A 69 -8.68 42.74 -103.09
N MET A 70 -7.56 42.30 -102.53
CA MET A 70 -7.53 41.39 -101.37
C MET A 70 -7.05 42.12 -100.12
N THR A 71 -7.44 41.64 -98.94
CA THR A 71 -6.89 42.13 -97.67
C THR A 71 -5.56 41.44 -97.33
N VAL A 72 -4.74 42.07 -96.50
CA VAL A 72 -3.45 41.50 -96.06
C VAL A 72 -3.64 40.15 -95.37
N GLU A 73 -4.70 39.99 -94.58
CA GLU A 73 -5.00 38.73 -93.88
C GLU A 73 -5.34 37.61 -94.84
N GLU A 74 -6.09 37.89 -95.91
CA GLU A 74 -6.40 36.86 -96.92
C GLU A 74 -5.14 36.40 -97.65
N ILE A 75 -4.28 37.34 -98.06
CA ILE A 75 -3.02 37.05 -98.75
C ILE A 75 -2.07 36.27 -97.82
N TYR A 76 -2.04 36.61 -96.53
CA TYR A 76 -1.14 35.99 -95.56
C TYR A 76 -1.63 34.63 -95.06
N LYS A 77 -2.93 34.49 -94.75
CA LYS A 77 -3.53 33.25 -94.23
C LYS A 77 -3.75 32.21 -95.34
N ASP A 78 -4.19 32.65 -96.52
CA ASP A 78 -4.49 31.77 -97.65
C ASP A 78 -3.70 32.16 -98.91
N ARG A 79 -2.39 31.84 -98.86
CA ARG A 79 -1.46 32.03 -99.97
C ARG A 79 -1.88 31.28 -101.23
N LYS A 80 -2.63 30.19 -101.09
CA LYS A 80 -3.09 29.38 -102.23
C LYS A 80 -4.20 30.09 -102.98
N LYS A 81 -5.17 30.68 -102.26
CA LYS A 81 -6.24 31.50 -102.86
C LYS A 81 -5.66 32.66 -103.66
N PHE A 82 -4.71 33.39 -103.10
CA PHE A 82 -4.01 34.46 -103.82
C PHE A 82 -3.26 33.94 -105.06
N SER A 83 -2.47 32.87 -104.91
CA SER A 83 -1.69 32.30 -106.02
C SER A 83 -2.59 31.83 -107.16
N LYS A 84 -3.75 31.25 -106.83
CA LYS A 84 -4.75 30.82 -107.81
C LYS A 84 -5.40 31.99 -108.54
N ALA A 85 -5.76 33.05 -107.82
CA ALA A 85 -6.34 34.26 -108.42
C ALA A 85 -5.38 34.94 -109.41
N VAL A 86 -4.10 35.09 -109.02
CA VAL A 86 -3.07 35.64 -109.93
C VAL A 86 -2.87 34.73 -111.14
N PHE A 87 -2.84 33.41 -110.92
CA PHE A 87 -2.70 32.44 -112.00
C PHE A 87 -3.85 32.49 -113.01
N GLU A 88 -5.11 32.56 -112.56
CA GLU A 88 -6.29 32.57 -113.44
C GLU A 88 -6.33 33.82 -114.31
N VAL A 89 -6.15 35.00 -113.71
CA VAL A 89 -6.18 36.27 -114.46
C VAL A 89 -5.00 36.37 -115.42
N ALA A 90 -3.79 36.07 -114.95
CA ALA A 90 -2.60 36.13 -115.81
C ALA A 90 -2.62 35.08 -116.93
N SER A 91 -3.20 33.89 -116.69
CA SER A 91 -3.33 32.87 -117.73
C SER A 91 -4.23 33.34 -118.85
N SER A 92 -5.35 34.01 -118.55
CA SER A 92 -6.28 34.49 -119.59
C SER A 92 -5.64 35.51 -120.53
N ASP A 93 -4.75 36.36 -120.01
CA ASP A 93 -4.10 37.44 -120.77
C ASP A 93 -2.85 36.93 -121.51
N LEU A 94 -2.03 36.11 -120.86
CA LEU A 94 -0.84 35.52 -121.48
C LEU A 94 -1.17 34.54 -122.61
N ILE A 95 -2.35 33.90 -122.58
CA ILE A 95 -2.85 33.07 -123.68
C ILE A 95 -2.96 33.88 -124.99
N ASN A 96 -3.43 35.13 -124.93
CA ASN A 96 -3.56 35.99 -126.12
C ASN A 96 -2.19 36.38 -126.70
N MET A 97 -1.12 36.27 -125.91
CA MET A 97 0.27 36.43 -126.35
C MET A 97 0.94 35.10 -126.73
N GLY A 98 0.25 33.97 -126.62
CA GLY A 98 0.80 32.64 -126.88
C GLY A 98 1.74 32.09 -125.78
N ILE A 99 1.69 32.68 -124.57
CA ILE A 99 2.43 32.23 -123.39
C ILE A 99 1.49 31.47 -122.46
N SER A 100 1.91 30.29 -122.01
CA SER A 100 1.21 29.50 -121.00
C SER A 100 1.93 29.59 -119.66
N VAL A 101 1.19 29.94 -118.61
CA VAL A 101 1.67 29.86 -117.22
C VAL A 101 1.56 28.42 -116.76
N VAL A 102 2.68 27.84 -116.32
CA VAL A 102 2.75 26.46 -115.80
C VAL A 102 2.43 26.46 -114.31
N SER A 103 2.99 27.41 -113.57
CA SER A 103 2.74 27.56 -112.15
C SER A 103 3.05 28.99 -111.69
N TYR A 104 2.38 29.40 -110.61
CA TYR A 104 2.66 30.63 -109.89
C TYR A 104 2.65 30.33 -108.39
N THR A 105 3.70 30.71 -107.68
CA THR A 105 3.81 30.56 -106.23
C THR A 105 4.37 31.81 -105.59
N ILE A 106 3.87 32.14 -104.40
CA ILE A 106 4.43 33.24 -103.60
C ILE A 106 5.73 32.75 -102.94
N LYS A 107 6.82 33.48 -103.13
CA LYS A 107 8.10 33.26 -102.45
C LYS A 107 8.13 33.95 -101.10
N ASP A 108 7.78 35.24 -101.06
CA ASP A 108 7.89 36.05 -99.85
C ASP A 108 6.81 37.15 -99.80
N ILE A 109 6.41 37.55 -98.59
CA ILE A 109 5.51 38.67 -98.32
C ILE A 109 6.16 39.51 -97.22
N ARG A 110 6.45 40.76 -97.53
CA ARG A 110 7.06 41.72 -96.64
C ARG A 110 6.14 42.90 -96.41
N ASP A 111 6.31 43.51 -95.26
CA ASP A 111 5.55 44.66 -94.80
C ASP A 111 6.54 45.58 -94.07
N GLU A 112 6.58 46.84 -94.48
CA GLU A 112 7.52 47.85 -93.98
C GLU A 112 7.01 48.51 -92.69
N GLU A 113 5.69 48.60 -92.51
CA GLU A 113 5.03 49.23 -91.35
C GLU A 113 4.85 48.26 -90.17
N GLY A 114 5.12 46.97 -90.37
CA GLY A 114 5.12 45.96 -89.30
C GLY A 114 3.72 45.50 -88.84
N TYR A 115 2.68 45.77 -89.62
CA TYR A 115 1.33 45.22 -89.47
C TYR A 115 1.31 43.70 -89.29
N LEU A 116 2.05 42.95 -90.13
CA LEU A 116 2.13 41.49 -90.03
C LEU A 116 2.74 41.03 -88.70
N LYS A 117 3.72 41.77 -88.18
CA LYS A 117 4.35 41.49 -86.88
C LYS A 117 3.36 41.74 -85.75
N ALA A 118 2.59 42.83 -85.81
CA ALA A 118 1.55 43.15 -84.83
C ALA A 118 0.45 42.08 -84.78
N LEU A 119 0.01 41.58 -85.94
CA LEU A 119 -0.97 40.48 -86.04
C LEU A 119 -0.47 39.21 -85.34
N GLY A 120 0.82 38.89 -85.49
CA GLY A 120 1.47 37.74 -84.83
C GLY A 120 1.62 37.90 -83.31
N MET A 121 1.80 39.13 -82.80
CA MET A 121 1.99 39.39 -81.37
C MET A 121 0.77 39.03 -80.54
N GLY A 122 -0.44 39.37 -81.00
CA GLY A 122 -1.68 39.01 -80.31
C GLY A 122 -1.88 37.51 -80.17
N ARG A 123 -1.68 36.76 -81.27
CA ARG A 123 -1.79 35.29 -81.25
C ARG A 123 -0.72 34.65 -80.38
N THR A 124 0.51 35.14 -80.43
CA THR A 124 1.61 34.65 -79.58
C THR A 124 1.32 34.90 -78.10
N ALA A 125 0.79 36.07 -77.75
CA ALA A 125 0.42 36.40 -76.37
C ALA A 125 -0.74 35.53 -75.87
N GLN A 126 -1.73 35.23 -76.71
CA GLN A 126 -2.83 34.32 -76.40
C GLN A 126 -2.30 32.90 -76.12
N VAL A 127 -1.51 32.34 -77.03
CA VAL A 127 -0.93 31.00 -76.86
C VAL A 127 -0.06 30.91 -75.60
N LYS A 128 0.75 31.95 -75.31
CA LYS A 128 1.53 32.02 -74.06
C LYS A 128 0.67 32.14 -72.80
N ARG A 129 -0.50 32.77 -72.89
CA ARG A 129 -1.45 32.86 -71.76
C ARG A 129 -2.08 31.48 -71.52
N ASP A 130 -2.58 30.84 -72.57
CA ASP A 130 -3.24 29.54 -72.48
C ASP A 130 -2.26 28.46 -71.98
N ALA A 131 -1.01 28.48 -72.46
CA ALA A 131 0.06 27.62 -71.95
C ALA A 131 0.33 27.82 -70.45
N ARG A 132 0.38 29.08 -69.97
CA ARG A 132 0.57 29.38 -68.54
C ARG A 132 -0.61 28.93 -67.69
N ILE A 133 -1.84 29.06 -68.19
CA ILE A 133 -3.05 28.57 -67.50
C ILE A 133 -2.97 27.05 -67.39
N GLY A 134 -2.67 26.35 -68.48
CA GLY A 134 -2.54 24.89 -68.48
C GLY A 134 -1.44 24.39 -67.55
N GLU A 135 -0.29 25.08 -67.48
CA GLU A 135 0.79 24.75 -66.54
C GLU A 135 0.35 24.93 -65.08
N ALA A 136 -0.36 26.03 -64.78
CA ALA A 136 -0.85 26.29 -63.43
C ALA A 136 -1.92 25.28 -62.98
N GLU A 137 -2.81 24.87 -63.88
CA GLU A 137 -3.82 23.84 -63.62
C GLU A 137 -3.17 22.47 -63.40
N ALA A 138 -2.26 22.06 -64.30
CA ALA A 138 -1.53 20.80 -64.15
C ALA A 138 -0.74 20.75 -62.84
N ARG A 139 -0.09 21.86 -62.45
CA ARG A 139 0.65 21.96 -61.19
C ARG A 139 -0.28 21.89 -59.97
N ARG A 140 -1.45 22.52 -60.02
CA ARG A 140 -2.46 22.44 -58.96
C ARG A 140 -2.94 21.00 -58.78
N ASP A 141 -3.31 20.34 -59.88
CA ASP A 141 -3.83 18.97 -59.85
C ASP A 141 -2.79 17.96 -59.38
N ALA A 142 -1.52 18.13 -59.80
CA ALA A 142 -0.40 17.34 -59.30
C ALA A 142 -0.24 17.53 -57.79
N GLY A 143 -0.26 18.77 -57.28
CA GLY A 143 -0.15 19.07 -55.86
C GLY A 143 -1.30 18.48 -55.03
N ILE A 144 -2.54 18.50 -55.53
CA ILE A 144 -3.69 17.88 -54.86
C ILE A 144 -3.51 16.36 -54.78
N LYS A 145 -3.11 15.71 -55.88
CA LYS A 145 -2.87 14.26 -55.91
C LYS A 145 -1.73 13.86 -54.97
N GLU A 146 -0.66 14.64 -54.93
CA GLU A 146 0.46 14.42 -54.03
C GLU A 146 0.04 14.56 -52.57
N ALA A 147 -0.72 15.60 -52.22
CA ALA A 147 -1.25 15.79 -50.87
C ALA A 147 -2.16 14.63 -50.43
N ILE A 148 -3.06 14.16 -51.29
CA ILE A 148 -3.93 13.01 -51.01
C ILE A 148 -3.12 11.73 -50.84
N ALA A 149 -2.14 11.50 -51.72
CA ALA A 149 -1.27 10.32 -51.62
C ALA A 149 -0.43 10.33 -50.33
N GLU A 150 0.04 11.50 -49.91
CA GLU A 150 0.77 11.65 -48.65
C GLU A 150 -0.15 11.48 -47.44
N GLU A 151 -1.37 12.04 -47.46
CA GLU A 151 -2.36 11.85 -46.41
C GLU A 151 -2.70 10.36 -46.23
N GLN A 152 -2.95 9.64 -47.33
CA GLN A 152 -3.20 8.20 -47.30
C GLN A 152 -1.99 7.41 -46.78
N ARG A 153 -0.77 7.77 -47.21
CA ARG A 153 0.47 7.15 -46.73
C ARG A 153 0.64 7.35 -45.22
N MET A 154 0.41 8.57 -44.73
CA MET A 154 0.54 8.90 -43.31
C MET A 154 -0.55 8.22 -42.47
N ALA A 155 -1.80 8.18 -42.95
CA ALA A 155 -2.88 7.44 -42.31
C ALA A 155 -2.53 5.94 -42.17
N ALA A 156 -1.98 5.33 -43.23
CA ALA A 156 -1.54 3.93 -43.19
C ALA A 156 -0.35 3.72 -42.22
N ARG A 157 0.60 4.65 -42.16
CA ARG A 157 1.69 4.60 -41.17
C ARG A 157 1.15 4.69 -39.75
N TYR A 158 0.28 5.65 -39.45
CA TYR A 158 -0.30 5.78 -38.12
C TYR A 158 -1.13 4.57 -37.72
N ALA A 159 -1.87 3.95 -38.65
CA ALA A 159 -2.58 2.70 -38.38
C ALA A 159 -1.61 1.58 -37.97
N ASN A 160 -0.52 1.40 -38.72
CA ASN A 160 0.52 0.44 -38.38
C ASN A 160 1.18 0.75 -37.03
N ASP A 161 1.49 2.01 -36.75
CA ASP A 161 2.12 2.44 -35.49
C ASP A 161 1.19 2.20 -34.29
N ILE A 162 -0.11 2.45 -34.44
CA ILE A 162 -1.13 2.14 -33.43
C ILE A 162 -1.16 0.63 -33.16
N ASP A 163 -1.10 -0.20 -34.19
CA ASP A 163 -1.14 -1.65 -34.04
C ASP A 163 0.14 -2.20 -33.41
N ILE A 164 1.31 -1.66 -33.75
CA ILE A 164 2.58 -1.96 -33.08
C ILE A 164 2.51 -1.57 -31.61
N ALA A 165 2.04 -0.36 -31.30
CA ALA A 165 1.91 0.12 -29.92
C ALA A 165 0.93 -0.74 -29.11
N LYS A 166 -0.20 -1.16 -29.69
CA LYS A 166 -1.13 -2.11 -29.06
C LYS A 166 -0.48 -3.46 -28.81
N ALA A 167 0.21 -4.03 -29.80
CA ALA A 167 0.90 -5.31 -29.66
C ALA A 167 1.97 -5.26 -28.57
N GLN A 168 2.72 -4.15 -28.49
CA GLN A 168 3.73 -3.95 -27.46
C GLN A 168 3.12 -3.80 -26.06
N ARG A 169 2.06 -3.00 -25.91
CA ARG A 169 1.31 -2.89 -24.65
C ARG A 169 0.76 -4.24 -24.20
N ASP A 170 0.16 -5.01 -25.10
CA ASP A 170 -0.43 -6.30 -24.78
C ASP A 170 0.65 -7.34 -24.42
N PHE A 171 1.82 -7.27 -25.08
CA PHE A 171 3.00 -8.05 -24.70
C PHE A 171 3.50 -7.68 -23.29
N GLU A 172 3.63 -6.39 -22.99
CA GLU A 172 4.08 -5.91 -21.67
C GLU A 172 3.10 -6.30 -20.55
N LEU A 173 1.79 -6.21 -20.79
CA LEU A 173 0.77 -6.67 -19.85
C LEU A 173 0.86 -8.17 -19.59
N LYS A 174 1.00 -8.98 -20.65
CA LYS A 174 1.17 -10.44 -20.51
C LYS A 174 2.46 -10.77 -19.75
N LYS A 175 3.56 -10.10 -20.08
CA LYS A 175 4.84 -10.28 -19.38
C LYS A 175 4.70 -9.95 -17.89
N ALA A 176 4.11 -8.80 -17.55
CA ALA A 176 3.88 -8.41 -16.16
C ALA A 176 2.97 -9.41 -15.41
N HIS A 177 1.94 -9.95 -16.08
CA HIS A 177 1.09 -11.01 -15.52
C HIS A 177 1.88 -12.29 -15.22
N TYR A 178 2.68 -12.78 -16.17
CA TYR A 178 3.51 -13.98 -15.97
C TYR A 178 4.59 -13.75 -14.90
N ASP A 179 5.23 -12.58 -14.88
CA ASP A 179 6.19 -12.22 -13.84
C ASP A 179 5.53 -12.22 -12.46
N MET A 180 4.31 -11.68 -12.35
CA MET A 180 3.53 -11.72 -11.11
C MET A 180 3.20 -13.16 -10.69
N GLU A 181 2.77 -14.02 -11.61
CA GLU A 181 2.51 -15.45 -11.32
C GLU A 181 3.78 -16.17 -10.85
N VAL A 182 4.90 -15.97 -11.54
CA VAL A 182 6.20 -16.56 -11.19
C VAL A 182 6.65 -16.07 -9.81
N GLN A 183 6.56 -14.77 -9.53
CA GLN A 183 6.92 -14.21 -8.23
C GLN A 183 6.01 -14.69 -7.12
N THR A 184 4.70 -14.81 -7.37
CA THR A 184 3.74 -15.35 -6.39
C THR A 184 4.07 -16.80 -6.07
N LYS A 185 4.32 -17.63 -7.09
CA LYS A 185 4.73 -19.03 -6.90
C LYS A 185 6.07 -19.17 -6.20
N LYS A 186 7.02 -18.29 -6.50
CA LYS A 186 8.33 -18.25 -5.83
C LYS A 186 8.18 -17.85 -4.35
N ALA A 187 7.41 -16.81 -4.05
CA ALA A 187 7.12 -16.39 -2.69
C ALA A 187 6.35 -17.48 -1.91
N GLU A 188 5.39 -18.16 -2.52
CA GLU A 188 4.73 -19.34 -1.93
C GLU A 188 5.73 -20.44 -1.62
N SER A 189 6.66 -20.73 -2.54
CA SER A 189 7.71 -21.74 -2.35
C SER A 189 8.68 -21.35 -1.23
N ASP A 190 9.10 -20.09 -1.17
CA ASP A 190 10.00 -19.56 -0.13
C ASP A 190 9.30 -19.56 1.24
N LEU A 191 8.03 -19.18 1.30
CA LEU A 191 7.20 -19.27 2.50
C LEU A 191 7.02 -20.73 2.93
N ALA A 192 6.74 -21.65 2.00
CA ALA A 192 6.64 -23.08 2.28
C ALA A 192 7.95 -23.65 2.81
N TYR A 193 9.09 -23.27 2.23
CA TYR A 193 10.42 -23.66 2.70
C TYR A 193 10.69 -23.12 4.12
N SER A 194 10.42 -21.83 4.36
CA SER A 194 10.59 -21.22 5.68
C SER A 194 9.67 -21.83 6.74
N LEU A 195 8.43 -22.15 6.38
CA LEU A 195 7.47 -22.84 7.25
C LEU A 195 7.94 -24.26 7.57
N GLN A 196 8.45 -24.99 6.58
CA GLN A 196 8.99 -26.33 6.77
C GLN A 196 10.26 -26.32 7.64
N ALA A 197 11.14 -25.32 7.45
CA ALA A 197 12.30 -25.11 8.30
C ALA A 197 11.88 -24.78 9.74
N ALA A 198 10.87 -23.92 9.93
CA ALA A 198 10.32 -23.60 11.25
C ALA A 198 9.68 -24.80 11.93
N LYS A 199 8.87 -25.60 11.21
CA LYS A 199 8.29 -26.86 11.71
C LYS A 199 9.38 -27.85 12.11
N THR A 200 10.39 -28.03 11.28
CA THR A 200 11.52 -28.92 11.58
C THR A 200 12.27 -28.42 12.82
N LYS A 201 12.52 -27.11 12.94
CA LYS A 201 13.15 -26.50 14.12
C LYS A 201 12.29 -26.65 15.38
N GLN A 202 10.97 -26.57 15.27
CA GLN A 202 10.04 -26.84 16.38
C GLN A 202 10.13 -28.30 16.81
N LYS A 203 10.08 -29.26 15.88
CA LYS A 203 10.26 -30.68 16.19
C LYS A 203 11.61 -30.96 16.86
N ILE A 204 12.70 -30.38 16.36
CA ILE A 204 14.04 -30.48 16.99
C ILE A 204 14.02 -29.92 18.42
N LYS A 205 13.34 -28.80 18.67
CA LYS A 205 13.18 -28.25 20.02
C LYS A 205 12.34 -29.14 20.93
N GLU A 206 11.26 -29.73 20.42
CA GLU A 206 10.43 -30.67 21.16
C GLU A 206 11.23 -31.91 21.55
N GLU A 207 11.98 -32.51 20.61
CA GLU A 207 12.90 -33.62 20.87
C GLU A 207 13.99 -33.23 21.88
N HIS A 208 14.61 -32.06 21.73
CA HIS A 208 15.57 -31.56 22.74
C HIS A 208 14.94 -31.36 24.12
N MET A 209 13.67 -30.93 24.18
CA MET A 209 12.96 -30.80 25.45
C MET A 209 12.70 -32.18 26.06
N GLN A 210 12.32 -33.18 25.26
CA GLN A 210 12.16 -34.56 25.72
C GLN A 210 13.48 -35.11 26.25
N ILE A 211 14.60 -34.91 25.55
CA ILE A 211 15.93 -35.27 26.04
C ILE A 211 16.20 -34.59 27.40
N LYS A 212 15.93 -33.28 27.52
CA LYS A 212 16.13 -32.56 28.78
C LYS A 212 15.21 -33.05 29.91
N VAL A 213 13.98 -33.45 29.61
CA VAL A 213 13.06 -34.07 30.57
C VAL A 213 13.59 -35.43 31.03
N ILE A 214 14.12 -36.24 30.11
CA ILE A 214 14.77 -37.53 30.44
C ILE A 214 16.03 -37.30 31.28
N GLU A 215 16.91 -36.38 30.89
CA GLU A 215 18.10 -36.03 31.68
C GLU A 215 17.71 -35.56 33.09
N ARG A 216 16.66 -34.73 33.19
CA ARG A 216 16.19 -34.23 34.48
C ARG A 216 15.49 -35.30 35.32
N SER A 217 14.70 -36.17 34.70
CA SER A 217 14.07 -37.29 35.42
C SER A 217 15.14 -38.28 35.91
N GLN A 218 16.18 -38.51 35.11
CA GLN A 218 17.32 -39.34 35.49
C GLN A 218 18.16 -38.68 36.60
N GLN A 219 18.35 -37.35 36.56
CA GLN A 219 18.94 -36.60 37.67
C GLN A 219 18.11 -36.69 38.95
N ILE A 220 16.78 -36.57 38.86
CA ILE A 220 15.88 -36.75 40.01
C ILE A 220 16.01 -38.18 40.55
N GLN A 221 16.05 -39.20 39.70
CA GLN A 221 16.25 -40.59 40.13
C GLN A 221 17.59 -40.78 40.84
N VAL A 222 18.69 -40.20 40.32
CA VAL A 222 20.00 -40.24 40.98
C VAL A 222 19.94 -39.51 42.32
N GLN A 223 19.29 -38.34 42.39
CA GLN A 223 19.10 -37.59 43.63
C GLN A 223 18.25 -38.35 44.64
N GLU A 224 17.17 -39.01 44.22
CA GLU A 224 16.36 -39.89 45.08
C GLU A 224 17.19 -41.04 45.62
N GLN A 225 18.01 -41.69 44.78
CA GLN A 225 18.93 -42.73 45.23
C GLN A 225 19.99 -42.20 46.22
N GLU A 226 20.51 -40.99 46.00
CA GLU A 226 21.42 -40.31 46.94
C GLU A 226 20.72 -39.96 48.25
N ILE A 227 19.47 -39.48 48.21
CA ILE A 227 18.65 -39.20 49.40
C ILE A 227 18.42 -40.50 50.17
N VAL A 228 18.09 -41.60 49.51
CA VAL A 228 17.92 -42.91 50.16
C VAL A 228 19.22 -43.40 50.79
N ARG A 229 20.38 -43.24 50.12
CA ARG A 229 21.69 -43.53 50.75
C ARG A 229 21.93 -42.66 51.97
N ARG A 230 21.72 -41.34 51.85
CA ARG A 230 21.93 -40.37 52.93
C ARG A 230 20.97 -40.60 54.10
N GLU A 231 19.72 -40.99 53.82
CA GLU A 231 18.75 -41.38 54.82
C GLU A 231 19.20 -42.65 55.55
N ARG A 232 19.70 -43.67 54.84
CA ARG A 232 20.29 -44.87 55.47
C ARG A 232 21.51 -44.54 56.34
N GLU A 233 22.38 -43.64 55.89
CA GLU A 233 23.52 -43.15 56.65
C GLU A 233 23.08 -42.40 57.92
N LEU A 234 22.17 -41.43 57.80
CA LEU A 234 21.62 -40.68 58.94
C LEU A 234 20.84 -41.57 59.91
N ASN A 235 20.13 -42.58 59.40
CA ASN A 235 19.41 -43.52 60.24
C ASN A 235 20.40 -44.41 61.02
N ALA A 236 21.52 -44.82 60.42
CA ALA A 236 22.58 -45.55 61.11
C ALA A 236 23.37 -44.68 62.11
N GLN A 237 23.64 -43.42 61.77
CA GLN A 237 24.58 -42.55 62.50
C GLN A 237 23.91 -41.63 63.53
N VAL A 238 22.64 -41.27 63.35
CA VAL A 238 21.91 -40.35 64.24
C VAL A 238 20.79 -41.06 64.98
N LYS A 239 19.90 -41.80 64.26
CA LYS A 239 18.75 -42.44 64.91
C LYS A 239 19.14 -43.57 65.84
N LYS A 240 20.04 -44.49 65.43
CA LYS A 240 20.48 -45.59 66.31
C LYS A 240 21.14 -45.12 67.62
N PRO A 241 22.08 -44.14 67.63
CA PRO A 241 22.59 -43.62 68.89
C PRO A 241 21.56 -42.79 69.67
N ALA A 242 20.69 -42.02 69.01
CA ALA A 242 19.63 -41.28 69.68
C ALA A 242 18.57 -42.21 70.32
N GLU A 243 18.25 -43.34 69.69
CA GLU A 243 17.39 -44.39 70.26
C GLU A 243 18.10 -45.10 71.43
N ALA A 244 19.41 -45.32 71.35
CA ALA A 244 20.20 -45.85 72.47
C ALA A 244 20.26 -44.87 73.66
N GLU A 245 20.36 -43.55 73.41
CA GLU A 245 20.28 -42.52 74.44
C GLU A 245 18.88 -42.40 75.05
N LYS A 246 17.83 -42.41 74.21
CA LYS A 246 16.44 -42.42 74.69
C LYS A 246 16.17 -43.63 75.59
N TYR A 247 16.63 -44.82 75.19
CA TYR A 247 16.48 -46.04 75.98
C TYR A 247 17.25 -45.96 77.32
N LYS A 248 18.47 -45.41 77.32
CA LYS A 248 19.22 -45.15 78.56
C LYS A 248 18.47 -44.17 79.48
N LEU A 249 17.92 -43.10 78.92
CA LEU A 249 17.20 -42.07 79.67
C LEU A 249 15.88 -42.60 80.24
N GLU A 250 15.12 -43.39 79.47
CA GLU A 250 13.90 -44.06 79.95
C GLU A 250 14.22 -45.03 81.10
N LYS A 251 15.31 -45.81 81.00
CA LYS A 251 15.73 -46.72 82.08
C LYS A 251 16.23 -45.98 83.34
N LEU A 252 16.91 -44.84 83.18
CA LEU A 252 17.28 -43.96 84.30
C LEU A 252 16.05 -43.32 84.95
N ALA A 253 15.06 -42.91 84.16
CA ALA A 253 13.81 -42.35 84.68
C ALA A 253 12.96 -43.41 85.40
N GLU A 254 12.93 -44.65 84.91
CA GLU A 254 12.30 -45.81 85.56
C GLU A 254 12.99 -46.14 86.89
N ALA A 255 14.33 -46.13 86.94
CA ALA A 255 15.11 -46.29 88.16
C ALA A 255 14.81 -45.18 89.19
N ASN A 256 14.71 -43.92 88.75
CA ASN A 256 14.35 -42.80 89.62
C ASN A 256 12.91 -42.88 90.14
N ARG A 257 11.95 -43.30 89.31
CA ARG A 257 10.57 -43.56 89.77
C ARG A 257 10.55 -44.64 90.84
N ASN A 258 11.27 -45.74 90.62
CA ASN A 258 11.34 -46.83 91.59
C ASN A 258 12.00 -46.39 92.90
N ARG A 259 13.04 -45.54 92.85
CA ARG A 259 13.67 -44.97 94.06
C ARG A 259 12.69 -44.13 94.89
N ILE A 260 11.90 -43.26 94.23
CA ILE A 260 10.93 -42.40 94.91
C ILE A 260 9.79 -43.22 95.53
N VAL A 261 9.33 -44.28 94.85
CA VAL A 261 8.31 -45.20 95.40
C VAL A 261 8.83 -45.96 96.63
N LEU A 262 10.09 -46.41 96.60
CA LEU A 262 10.73 -47.09 97.74
C LEU A 262 10.97 -46.14 98.93
N GLU A 263 11.38 -44.88 98.69
CA GLU A 263 11.49 -43.86 99.75
C GLU A 263 10.12 -43.51 100.36
N ALA A 264 9.06 -43.46 99.54
CA ALA A 264 7.69 -43.26 100.01
C ALA A 264 7.17 -44.44 100.85
N GLN A 265 7.53 -45.68 100.51
CA GLN A 265 7.20 -46.86 101.34
C GLN A 265 7.96 -46.89 102.67
N ALA A 266 9.25 -46.56 102.66
CA ALA A 266 10.06 -46.52 103.88
C ALA A 266 9.58 -45.44 104.88
N THR A 267 9.12 -44.31 104.38
CA THR A 267 8.53 -43.25 105.22
C THR A 267 7.15 -43.65 105.77
N ALA A 268 6.33 -44.37 104.99
CA ALA A 268 5.05 -44.91 105.45
C ALA A 268 5.22 -45.94 106.59
N GLU A 269 6.15 -46.89 106.46
CA GLU A 269 6.46 -47.87 107.52
C GLU A 269 7.00 -47.21 108.80
N SER A 270 7.88 -46.20 108.67
CA SER A 270 8.38 -45.45 109.84
C SER A 270 7.26 -44.75 110.62
N THR A 271 6.21 -44.32 109.93
CA THR A 271 5.08 -43.60 110.56
C THR A 271 4.12 -44.58 111.26
N GLN A 272 3.91 -45.78 110.71
CA GLN A 272 3.13 -46.83 111.38
C GLN A 272 3.77 -47.29 112.68
N VAL A 273 5.09 -47.56 112.68
CA VAL A 273 5.81 -48.01 113.89
C VAL A 273 5.82 -46.94 114.97
N LYS A 274 5.87 -45.64 114.60
CA LYS A 274 5.72 -44.53 115.56
C LYS A 274 4.30 -44.43 116.12
N GLY A 275 3.27 -44.65 115.30
CA GLY A 275 1.88 -44.65 115.74
C GLY A 275 1.54 -45.78 116.72
N GLU A 276 2.11 -46.97 116.54
CA GLU A 276 1.93 -48.09 117.48
C GLU A 276 2.60 -47.83 118.83
N ALA A 277 3.78 -47.19 118.84
CA ALA A 277 4.47 -46.83 120.08
C ALA A 277 3.74 -45.74 120.89
N GLU A 278 3.11 -44.77 120.21
CA GLU A 278 2.30 -43.73 120.87
C GLU A 278 0.98 -44.29 121.44
N ALA A 279 0.35 -45.26 120.76
CA ALA A 279 -0.85 -45.93 121.24
C ALA A 279 -0.59 -46.70 122.55
N PHE A 280 0.54 -47.42 122.64
CA PHE A 280 0.91 -48.17 123.85
C PHE A 280 1.21 -47.26 125.05
N ALA A 281 1.78 -46.07 124.80
CA ALA A 281 2.08 -45.08 125.85
C ALA A 281 0.81 -44.43 126.43
N ILE A 282 -0.23 -44.24 125.60
CA ILE A 282 -1.52 -43.68 126.04
C ILE A 282 -2.30 -44.69 126.88
N GLU A 283 -2.27 -45.97 126.51
CA GLU A 283 -2.98 -47.04 127.24
C GLU A 283 -2.40 -47.26 128.66
N ALA A 284 -1.07 -47.17 128.79
CA ALA A 284 -0.40 -47.23 130.09
C ALA A 284 -0.71 -46.02 130.99
N LYS A 285 -0.80 -44.81 130.42
CA LYS A 285 -1.23 -43.61 131.15
C LYS A 285 -2.68 -43.69 131.62
N ALA A 286 -3.59 -44.19 130.77
CA ALA A 286 -5.00 -44.29 131.11
C ALA A 286 -5.27 -45.29 132.26
N LYS A 287 -4.52 -46.39 132.34
CA LYS A 287 -4.62 -47.34 133.47
C LYS A 287 -4.16 -46.72 134.80
N ALA A 288 -3.10 -45.92 134.79
CA ALA A 288 -2.60 -45.25 135.99
C ALA A 288 -3.56 -44.16 136.50
N GLU A 289 -4.23 -43.44 135.60
CA GLU A 289 -5.25 -42.43 135.96
C GLU A 289 -6.53 -43.06 136.53
N ALA A 290 -6.93 -44.24 136.05
CA ALA A 290 -8.09 -44.98 136.57
C ALA A 290 -7.87 -45.46 138.02
N GLU A 291 -6.67 -45.92 138.37
CA GLU A 291 -6.35 -46.34 139.74
C GLU A 291 -6.23 -45.14 140.71
N GLN A 292 -5.77 -43.98 140.23
CA GLN A 292 -5.76 -42.73 140.99
C GLN A 292 -7.19 -42.22 141.27
N MET A 293 -8.09 -42.31 140.29
CA MET A 293 -9.49 -41.91 140.46
C MET A 293 -10.25 -42.84 141.42
N ALA A 294 -9.98 -44.15 141.41
CA ALA A 294 -10.58 -45.10 142.35
C ALA A 294 -10.17 -44.82 143.81
N LYS A 295 -8.89 -44.51 144.07
CA LYS A 295 -8.41 -44.14 145.41
C LYS A 295 -8.89 -42.76 145.86
N LYS A 296 -9.07 -41.81 144.94
CA LYS A 296 -9.72 -40.52 145.25
C LYS A 296 -11.20 -40.70 145.61
N ALA A 297 -11.91 -41.66 145.03
CA ALA A 297 -13.32 -41.92 145.33
C ALA A 297 -13.54 -42.51 146.74
N ASP A 298 -12.62 -43.32 147.26
CA ASP A 298 -12.73 -43.87 148.63
C ASP A 298 -12.41 -42.82 149.72
N ALA A 299 -11.51 -41.86 149.44
CA ALA A 299 -11.22 -40.75 150.36
C ALA A 299 -12.34 -39.70 150.44
N TRP A 300 -13.26 -39.67 149.47
CA TRP A 300 -14.36 -38.71 149.40
C TRP A 300 -15.64 -39.20 150.12
N LYS A 301 -15.65 -40.43 150.64
CA LYS A 301 -16.79 -40.98 151.40
C LYS A 301 -16.78 -40.64 152.90
N GLU A 302 -15.70 -40.09 153.46
CA GLU A 302 -15.54 -39.89 154.90
C GLU A 302 -15.69 -38.44 155.39
N TYR A 303 -16.07 -37.50 154.54
CA TYR A 303 -16.36 -36.12 154.98
C TYR A 303 -17.73 -35.66 154.50
N GLN A 304 -18.73 -35.76 155.39
CA GLN A 304 -19.98 -35.02 155.24
C GLN A 304 -19.77 -33.56 155.68
N ASP A 305 -20.28 -32.69 154.81
CA ASP A 305 -20.59 -31.26 154.94
C ASP A 305 -19.43 -30.25 154.97
N ALA A 306 -18.99 -29.82 153.77
CA ALA A 306 -19.15 -28.41 153.35
C ALA A 306 -18.53 -28.08 151.97
N ALA A 307 -19.37 -27.46 151.13
CA ALA A 307 -19.05 -26.31 150.27
C ALA A 307 -18.26 -26.51 148.96
N MET A 308 -19.06 -26.93 147.98
CA MET A 308 -19.10 -26.61 146.53
C MET A 308 -18.76 -25.16 146.06
N VAL A 309 -17.74 -24.46 146.58
CA VAL A 309 -17.55 -23.02 146.24
C VAL A 309 -16.24 -22.64 145.55
N ASP A 310 -15.19 -23.46 145.53
CA ASP A 310 -13.89 -22.97 145.00
C ASP A 310 -13.67 -23.18 143.48
N MET A 311 -14.62 -23.79 142.76
CA MET A 311 -14.45 -24.16 141.35
C MET A 311 -14.82 -23.04 140.34
N ILE A 312 -15.14 -21.83 140.81
CA ILE A 312 -15.70 -20.75 139.96
C ILE A 312 -14.68 -19.66 139.56
N LEU A 313 -13.45 -19.64 140.09
CA LEU A 313 -12.61 -18.42 140.03
C LEU A 313 -11.36 -18.38 139.11
N GLU A 314 -11.07 -19.39 138.28
CA GLU A 314 -9.82 -19.36 137.46
C GLU A 314 -9.95 -19.55 135.94
N THR A 315 -11.16 -19.63 135.38
CA THR A 315 -11.37 -19.86 133.93
C THR A 315 -11.26 -18.61 133.02
N LEU A 316 -10.69 -17.49 133.47
CA LEU A 316 -10.80 -16.19 132.80
C LEU A 316 -9.79 -15.81 131.67
N PRO A 317 -8.59 -16.41 131.47
CA PRO A 317 -7.67 -15.90 130.44
C PRO A 317 -7.52 -16.74 129.15
N LYS A 318 -8.54 -17.50 128.70
CA LYS A 318 -8.45 -18.34 127.47
C LYS A 318 -9.13 -17.80 126.20
N VAL A 319 -9.68 -16.57 126.21
CA VAL A 319 -10.50 -16.05 125.09
C VAL A 319 -9.78 -15.01 124.20
N ALA A 320 -8.55 -14.58 124.52
CA ALA A 320 -7.94 -13.41 123.88
C ALA A 320 -7.11 -13.63 122.59
N ALA A 321 -6.76 -14.86 122.19
CA ALA A 321 -5.67 -15.05 121.21
C ALA A 321 -6.10 -15.39 119.75
N GLU A 322 -7.34 -15.79 119.48
CA GLU A 322 -7.65 -16.48 118.21
C GLU A 322 -8.35 -15.67 117.10
N ILE A 323 -8.48 -14.35 117.21
CA ILE A 323 -9.35 -13.55 116.31
C ILE A 323 -8.59 -12.68 115.27
N ALA A 324 -7.26 -12.56 115.29
CA ALA A 324 -6.57 -11.44 114.60
C ALA A 324 -5.77 -11.73 113.30
N ALA A 325 -5.65 -12.96 112.78
CA ALA A 325 -4.60 -13.27 111.80
C ALA A 325 -4.83 -12.87 110.31
N PRO A 326 -6.01 -12.97 109.68
CA PRO A 326 -6.08 -12.94 108.21
C PRO A 326 -6.30 -11.53 107.61
N LEU A 327 -5.51 -10.52 108.01
CA LEU A 327 -5.49 -9.17 107.41
C LEU A 327 -4.11 -8.71 106.91
N SER A 328 -3.09 -9.58 106.91
CA SER A 328 -1.69 -9.17 106.71
C SER A 328 -1.17 -9.11 105.26
N GLN A 329 -1.95 -9.42 104.21
CA GLN A 329 -1.37 -9.81 102.91
C GLN A 329 -1.84 -9.07 101.64
N ALA A 330 -2.01 -7.74 101.68
CA ALA A 330 -1.99 -6.93 100.45
C ALA A 330 -1.45 -5.52 100.67
N LYS A 331 -0.20 -5.26 100.25
CA LYS A 331 0.37 -3.91 100.14
C LYS A 331 1.21 -3.79 98.87
N LYS A 332 0.65 -3.09 97.86
CA LYS A 332 1.32 -2.25 96.84
C LYS A 332 1.29 -2.74 95.37
N ILE A 333 0.60 -1.95 94.54
CA ILE A 333 0.66 -1.95 93.06
C ILE A 333 1.44 -0.68 92.65
N THR A 334 2.38 -0.78 91.72
CA THR A 334 3.23 0.35 91.27
C THR A 334 3.10 0.54 89.76
N MET A 335 2.78 1.76 89.32
CA MET A 335 2.59 2.17 87.92
C MET A 335 3.72 3.14 87.52
N VAL A 336 4.37 2.91 86.38
CA VAL A 336 5.46 3.77 85.87
C VAL A 336 4.98 4.45 84.58
N SER A 337 4.99 5.79 84.58
CA SER A 337 4.61 6.64 83.44
C SER A 337 5.73 7.64 83.15
N SER A 338 6.10 7.79 81.88
CA SER A 338 6.83 8.96 81.36
C SER A 338 6.62 9.07 79.85
N GLY A 339 5.68 9.92 79.43
CA GLY A 339 5.44 10.27 78.02
C GLY A 339 4.08 10.95 77.76
N LYS A 340 4.01 12.28 77.98
CA LYS A 340 2.91 13.25 77.76
C LYS A 340 1.54 12.73 77.26
N GLY A 341 0.60 12.58 78.19
CA GLY A 341 -0.84 12.46 77.99
C GLY A 341 -1.50 11.84 79.24
N ASP A 342 -2.56 12.44 79.78
CA ASP A 342 -3.10 12.15 81.12
C ASP A 342 -3.42 10.67 81.41
N VAL A 343 -2.94 10.21 82.57
CA VAL A 343 -3.15 8.89 83.18
C VAL A 343 -3.84 9.07 84.53
N GLY A 344 -5.01 8.45 84.71
CA GLY A 344 -5.78 8.51 85.96
C GLY A 344 -7.22 8.03 85.78
N ALA A 345 -7.87 7.61 86.88
CA ALA A 345 -9.14 6.88 86.95
C ALA A 345 -10.30 7.44 86.10
N ALA A 346 -10.22 8.70 85.67
CA ALA A 346 -11.18 9.34 84.77
C ALA A 346 -11.18 8.79 83.32
N LYS A 347 -10.07 8.20 82.82
CA LYS A 347 -10.05 7.48 81.53
C LYS A 347 -10.64 6.07 81.62
N LEU A 348 -10.37 5.38 82.74
CA LEU A 348 -10.93 4.06 83.03
C LEU A 348 -12.46 4.10 83.20
N THR A 349 -12.99 5.12 83.85
CA THR A 349 -14.45 5.29 84.01
C THR A 349 -15.13 5.73 82.71
N GLY A 350 -14.44 6.48 81.84
CA GLY A 350 -14.93 6.87 80.51
C GLY A 350 -14.95 5.73 79.50
N GLU A 351 -13.89 4.91 79.43
CA GLU A 351 -13.83 3.74 78.54
C GLU A 351 -14.83 2.64 78.96
N VAL A 352 -15.08 2.46 80.25
CA VAL A 352 -16.11 1.52 80.73
C VAL A 352 -17.53 1.98 80.33
N MET A 353 -17.81 3.28 80.37
CA MET A 353 -19.11 3.83 79.94
C MET A 353 -19.30 3.79 78.42
N GLU A 354 -18.23 4.00 77.63
CA GLU A 354 -18.28 3.92 76.17
C GLU A 354 -18.47 2.47 75.67
N VAL A 355 -17.90 1.49 76.37
CA VAL A 355 -18.13 0.05 76.11
C VAL A 355 -19.54 -0.36 76.53
N MET A 356 -20.08 0.18 77.63
CA MET A 356 -21.44 -0.12 78.09
C MET A 356 -22.54 0.44 77.16
N GLY A 357 -22.26 1.56 76.48
CA GLY A 357 -23.15 2.17 75.49
C GLY A 357 -23.20 1.46 74.14
N ARG A 358 -22.13 0.74 73.73
CA ARG A 358 -22.08 -0.02 72.46
C ARG A 358 -22.60 -1.46 72.56
N LEU A 359 -22.74 -2.00 73.77
CA LEU A 359 -23.26 -3.35 74.01
C LEU A 359 -24.65 -3.61 73.39
N PRO A 360 -25.62 -2.68 73.44
CA PRO A 360 -26.93 -2.91 72.82
C PRO A 360 -26.87 -3.05 71.28
N GLU A 361 -26.03 -2.26 70.62
CA GLU A 361 -25.88 -2.26 69.16
C GLU A 361 -25.14 -3.52 68.65
N VAL A 362 -24.18 -4.04 69.41
CA VAL A 362 -23.47 -5.29 69.09
C VAL A 362 -24.36 -6.52 69.29
N VAL A 363 -25.23 -6.51 70.30
CA VAL A 363 -26.20 -7.59 70.53
C VAL A 363 -27.30 -7.58 69.47
N GLU A 364 -27.75 -6.40 69.02
CA GLU A 364 -28.71 -6.26 67.92
C GLU A 364 -28.14 -6.77 66.58
N GLY A 365 -26.87 -6.45 66.30
CA GLY A 365 -26.16 -6.89 65.09
C GLY A 365 -25.87 -8.40 65.01
N MET A 366 -25.79 -9.10 66.15
CA MET A 366 -25.49 -10.55 66.19
C MET A 366 -26.72 -11.44 66.44
N THR A 367 -27.83 -10.92 66.98
CA THR A 367 -28.96 -11.76 67.41
C THR A 367 -30.32 -11.36 66.84
N GLY A 368 -30.42 -10.23 66.11
CA GLY A 368 -31.65 -9.84 65.40
C GLY A 368 -32.84 -9.48 66.29
N VAL A 369 -32.65 -9.32 67.60
CA VAL A 369 -33.71 -8.96 68.56
C VAL A 369 -33.45 -7.56 69.12
N ASN A 370 -34.39 -6.63 68.90
CA ASN A 370 -34.29 -5.23 69.32
C ASN A 370 -34.93 -5.02 70.72
N ILE A 371 -34.08 -4.93 71.75
CA ILE A 371 -34.46 -4.87 73.18
C ILE A 371 -35.22 -3.57 73.54
N SER A 372 -35.10 -2.52 72.73
CA SER A 372 -35.76 -1.22 72.91
C SER A 372 -37.29 -1.27 72.74
N LYS A 373 -37.81 -2.27 72.00
CA LYS A 373 -39.26 -2.53 71.86
C LYS A 373 -39.82 -3.38 73.01
N SER A 374 -39.00 -4.21 73.64
CA SER A 374 -39.39 -5.13 74.71
C SER A 374 -39.66 -4.41 76.04
N MET A 375 -39.01 -3.26 76.29
CA MET A 375 -39.25 -2.46 77.50
C MET A 375 -40.51 -1.57 77.44
N LYS A 376 -41.09 -1.30 76.25
CA LYS A 376 -42.33 -0.51 76.12
C LYS A 376 -43.63 -1.30 76.34
N MET A 377 -43.59 -2.64 76.35
CA MET A 377 -44.77 -3.47 76.67
C MET A 377 -44.94 -3.77 78.17
N ALA A 378 -43.94 -3.51 79.01
CA ALA A 378 -44.00 -3.78 80.45
C ALA A 378 -44.60 -2.64 81.31
N GLN A 379 -45.11 -1.55 80.68
CA GLN A 379 -45.70 -0.39 81.37
C GLN A 379 -47.19 -0.16 81.06
N ARG A 380 -47.90 -1.11 80.42
CA ARG A 380 -49.34 -1.00 80.12
C ARG A 380 -50.19 -2.23 80.49
N ARG A 381 -49.77 -2.91 81.56
CA ARG A 381 -50.61 -3.73 82.46
C ARG A 381 -50.23 -3.41 83.91
N VAL A 382 -50.48 -2.16 84.29
CA VAL A 382 -51.53 -1.82 85.25
C VAL A 382 -52.62 -1.12 84.47
#